data_AF-A0A1P8UNI7-F1
#
_entry.id   AF-A0A1P8UNI7-F1
#
_cell.length_a   1.000
_cell.length_b   1.000
_cell.length_c   1.000
_cell.angle_alpha   90.00
_cell.angle_beta   90.00
_cell.angle_gamma   90.00
#
_symmetry.space_group_name_H-M   'P 1'
#
loop_
_entity.id
_entity.type
_entity.pdbx_description
1 polymer ?
#
loop_
_entity_poly.entity_id
_entity_poly.type
_entity_poly.pdbx_seq_one_letter_code
_entity_poly.pdbx_strand_id
1 'polypeptide(L)' 'MVKIDALDLPSGEPVTLAPGSMHLMLMGLSEKLEEGTDLPLILTFASGARMEISVPVLGPGAMGPKE' A
#
# COMPACT_ATOMS: atom_id res chain seq x y z
N MET A 1 8.73 4.79 13.25
CA MET A 1 7.92 3.83 12.47
C MET A 1 7.58 2.68 13.38
N VAL A 2 6.29 2.37 13.53
CA VAL A 2 5.82 1.23 14.33
C VAL A 2 5.25 0.21 13.36
N LYS A 3 5.78 -1.01 13.37
CA LYS A 3 5.17 -2.11 12.64
C LYS A 3 3.97 -2.59 13.45
N ILE A 4 2.82 -2.70 12.79
CA ILE A 4 1.63 -3.36 13.32
C ILE A 4 1.36 -4.62 12.49
N ASP A 5 0.85 -5.67 13.14
CA ASP A 5 0.60 -6.95 12.46
C ASP A 5 -0.78 -6.99 11.78
N ALA A 6 -1.73 -6.17 12.24
CA ALA A 6 -3.06 -6.03 11.66
C ALA A 6 -3.56 -4.59 11.77
N LEU A 7 -4.40 -4.18 10.81
CA LEU A 7 -5.08 -2.90 10.76
C LEU A 7 -6.58 -3.14 10.82
N ASP A 8 -7.24 -2.60 11.84
CA ASP A 8 -8.69 -2.64 11.93
C ASP A 8 -9.31 -1.69 10.89
N LEU A 9 -10.29 -2.21 10.15
CA LEU A 9 -11.03 -1.46 9.14
C LEU A 9 -12.47 -1.25 9.65
N PRO A 10 -12.74 -0.13 10.35
CA PRO A 10 -14.08 0.19 10.83
C PRO A 10 -15.05 0.39 9.66
N SER A 11 -16.28 -0.09 9.83
CA SER A 11 -17.33 0.05 8.81
C SER A 11 -17.72 1.52 8.63
N GLY A 12 -17.67 2.01 7.40
CA GLY A 12 -18.12 3.35 7.04
C GLY A 12 -17.09 4.46 7.30
N GLU A 13 -15.89 4.13 7.76
CA GLU A 13 -14.81 5.09 7.94
C GLU A 13 -13.62 4.75 7.03
N PRO A 14 -13.18 5.69 6.17
CA PRO A 14 -12.03 5.46 5.30
C PRO A 14 -10.75 5.44 6.13
N VAL A 15 -9.93 4.41 5.94
CA VAL A 15 -8.59 4.34 6.52
C VAL A 15 -7.58 4.81 5.49
N THR A 16 -6.97 5.97 5.73
CA THR A 16 -6.01 6.57 4.81
C THR A 16 -4.60 6.07 5.09
N LEU A 17 -3.96 5.55 4.04
CA LEU A 17 -2.54 5.22 4.04
C LEU A 17 -1.77 6.33 3.30
N ALA A 18 -0.88 7.03 3.98
CA ALA A 18 -0.15 8.16 3.42
C ALA A 18 1.32 8.23 3.91
N PRO A 19 2.23 8.78 3.10
CA PRO A 19 3.59 9.08 3.54
C PRO A 19 3.58 9.99 4.77
N GLY A 20 4.33 9.60 5.81
CA GLY A 20 4.40 10.32 7.09
C GLY A 20 3.37 9.89 8.13
N SER A 21 2.36 9.09 7.76
CA SER A 21 1.44 8.44 8.68
C SER A 21 1.46 6.91 8.48
N MET A 22 0.30 6.26 8.51
CA MET A 22 0.17 4.83 8.27
C MET A 22 0.50 4.52 6.81
N HIS A 23 1.38 3.55 6.56
CA HIS A 23 1.75 3.14 5.20
C HIS A 23 2.14 1.67 5.17
N LEU A 24 2.04 1.06 3.98
CA LEU A 24 2.52 -0.29 3.73
C LEU A 24 4.01 -0.25 3.40
N MET A 25 4.79 -1.08 4.06
CA MET A 25 6.22 -1.24 3.79
C MET A 25 6.44 -2.55 3.03
N LEU A 26 6.86 -2.43 1.77
CA LEU A 26 7.28 -3.57 0.97
C LEU A 26 8.73 -3.91 1.34
N MET A 27 8.96 -5.13 1.83
CA MET A 27 10.29 -5.63 2.20
C MET A 27 10.61 -6.88 1.38
N GLY A 28 11.91 -7.12 1.14
CA GLY A 28 12.35 -8.33 0.45
C GLY A 28 11.91 -8.39 -1.01
N LEU A 29 11.85 -7.25 -1.69
CA LEU A 29 11.52 -7.17 -3.11
C LEU A 29 12.52 -8.01 -3.93
N SER A 30 11.99 -8.93 -4.74
CA SER A 30 12.79 -9.76 -5.66
C SER A 30 13.34 -8.97 -6.84
N GLU A 31 12.63 -7.91 -7.22
CA GLU A 31 12.93 -7.08 -8.39
C GLU A 31 12.94 -5.60 -8.00
N LYS A 32 13.70 -4.81 -8.75
CA LYS A 32 13.77 -3.37 -8.53
C LYS A 32 12.45 -2.73 -8.99
N LEU A 33 11.90 -1.84 -8.17
CA LEU A 33 10.77 -1.00 -8.58
C LEU A 33 11.27 0.06 -9.57
N GLU A 34 10.66 0.11 -10.75
CA GLU A 34 10.97 1.08 -11.79
C GLU A 34 9.91 2.18 -11.83
N GLU A 35 10.34 3.44 -11.78
CA GLU A 35 9.44 4.58 -11.83
C GLU A 35 8.60 4.57 -13.11
N GLY A 36 7.30 4.84 -12.97
CA GLY A 36 6.34 4.82 -14.08
C GLY A 36 5.78 3.43 -14.41
N THR A 37 6.20 2.38 -13.71
CA THR A 37 5.58 1.05 -13.82
C THR A 37 4.43 0.89 -12.85
N ASP A 38 3.54 -0.05 -13.15
CA ASP A 38 2.45 -0.46 -12.29
C ASP A 38 2.85 -1.74 -11.54
N LEU A 39 2.74 -1.71 -10.22
CA LEU A 39 2.96 -2.88 -9.36
C LEU A 39 1.60 -3.48 -8.95
N PRO A 40 1.23 -4.65 -9.45
CA PRO A 40 0.04 -5.35 -8.97
C PRO A 40 0.28 -5.87 -7.54
N LEU A 41 -0.62 -5.53 -6.62
CA LEU A 41 -0.62 -6.00 -5.24
C LEU A 41 -1.95 -6.67 -4.92
N ILE A 42 -1.90 -7.78 -4.17
CA ILE A 42 -3.10 -8.45 -3.70
C ILE A 42 -3.23 -8.21 -2.20
N LEU A 43 -4.22 -7.42 -1.80
CA LEU A 43 -4.60 -7.23 -0.41
C LEU A 43 -5.49 -8.39 0.03
N THR A 44 -5.06 -9.13 1.04
CA THR A 44 -5.86 -10.19 1.65
C THR A 44 -6.42 -9.68 2.96
N PHE A 45 -7.75 -9.68 3.09
CA PHE A 45 -8.45 -9.27 4.28
C PHE A 45 -8.67 -10.45 5.22
N ALA A 46 -8.86 -10.19 6.52
CA ALA A 46 -9.13 -11.22 7.52
C ALA A 46 -10.40 -12.05 7.22
N SER A 47 -11.35 -11.49 6.45
CA SER A 47 -12.53 -12.20 5.96
C SER A 47 -12.23 -13.28 4.90
N GLY A 48 -10.99 -13.35 4.41
CA GLY A 48 -10.59 -14.20 3.28
C GLY A 48 -10.80 -13.54 1.91
N ALA A 49 -11.37 -12.33 1.87
CA ALA A 49 -11.48 -11.57 0.64
C ALA A 49 -10.07 -11.19 0.12
N ARG A 50 -9.91 -11.24 -1.21
CA ARG A 50 -8.69 -10.80 -1.89
C ARG A 50 -9.07 -9.68 -2.83
N MET A 51 -8.30 -8.60 -2.79
CA MET A 51 -8.47 -7.46 -3.67
C MET A 51 -7.15 -7.19 -4.37
N GLU A 52 -7.17 -7.33 -5.69
CA GLU A 52 -6.04 -6.96 -6.53
C GLU A 52 -6.13 -5.46 -6.83
N ILE A 53 -5.04 -4.75 -6.57
CA ILE A 53 -4.89 -3.32 -6.84
C ILE A 53 -3.63 -3.13 -7.67
N SER A 54 -3.69 -2.25 -8.67
CA SER A 54 -2.51 -1.78 -9.37
C SER A 54 -2.05 -0.49 -8.69
N VAL A 55 -0.81 -0.47 -8.17
CA VAL A 55 -0.24 0.74 -7.59
C VAL A 55 0.88 1.28 -8.49
N PRO A 56 0.82 2.55 -8.92
CA PRO A 56 1.89 3.13 -9.73
C PRO A 56 3.14 3.34 -8.86
N VAL A 57 4.29 2.92 -9.38
CA VAL A 57 5.60 3.17 -8.79
C VAL A 57 6.01 4.60 -9.12
N LEU A 58 6.04 5.45 -8.11
CA LEU A 58 6.46 6.85 -8.22
C LEU A 58 7.90 7.04 -7.76
N GLY A 59 8.53 8.12 -8.21
CA GLY A 59 9.89 8.48 -7.83
C GLY A 59 10.07 8.69 -6.32
N PRO A 60 11.32 8.63 -5.82
CA PRO A 60 11.62 8.79 -4.40
C PRO A 60 11.16 10.15 -3.87
N GLY A 61 10.40 10.13 -2.77
CA GLY A 61 9.82 11.34 -2.16
C GLY A 61 8.45 11.75 -2.71
N ALA A 62 7.84 10.96 -3.60
CA ALA A 62 6.47 11.17 -4.03
C ALA A 62 5.48 11.06 -2.84
N MET A 63 4.50 11.96 -2.80
CA MET A 63 3.46 12.00 -1.76
C MET A 63 2.25 11.10 -2.08
N GLY A 64 2.38 10.23 -3.09
CA GLY A 64 1.28 9.48 -3.69
C GLY A 64 0.81 10.11 -5.00
N PRO A 65 -0.02 9.40 -5.79
CA PRO A 65 -0.66 9.97 -6.95
C PRO A 65 -1.53 11.15 -6.49
N LYS A 66 -1.23 12.35 -6.99
CA LYS A 66 -2.20 13.45 -6.97
C LYS A 66 -3.23 13.07 -8.00
N GLU A 67 -4.47 12.81 -7.56
CA GLU A 67 -5.61 12.79 -8.50
C GLU A 67 -5.56 14.00 -9.45
#